data_AF-A0A1H1E049-F1
#
_entry.id   AF-A0A1H1E049-F1
#
_cell.length_a   1.000
_cell.length_b   1.000
_cell.length_c   1.000
_cell.angle_alpha   90.00
_cell.angle_beta   90.00
_cell.angle_gamma   90.00
#
_symmetry.space_group_name_H-M   'P 1'
#
loop_
_entity.id
_entity.type
_entity.pdbx_description
1 polymer ?
#
loop_
_entity_poly.entity_id
_entity_poly.type
_entity_poly.pdbx_seq_one_letter_code
_entity_poly.pdbx_strand_id
1 'polypeptide(L)'
;MLDTINFTLTAECRQGDEQTFRDVIDWILANGVGGASFEAAEVTGGVAYLHGSIVGDRRLVAESGLAEYLSDVLARKEGIHVDISVHIASPGRQLPAEHAAVAA
;
A
#
# COMPACT_ATOMS: atom_id res chain seq x y z
N MET A 1 -12.91 11.48 -18.02
CA MET A 1 -12.90 11.35 -16.56
C MET A 1 -11.69 10.51 -16.21
N LEU A 2 -10.92 10.94 -15.22
CA LEU A 2 -9.93 10.04 -14.63
C LEU A 2 -10.68 9.22 -13.60
N ASP A 3 -10.62 7.90 -13.72
CA ASP A 3 -11.27 6.98 -12.79
C ASP A 3 -10.37 6.78 -11.57
N THR A 4 -10.92 6.84 -10.37
CA THR A 4 -10.16 6.54 -9.15
C THR A 4 -9.92 5.03 -9.08
N ILE A 5 -8.65 4.64 -8.98
CA ILE A 5 -8.23 3.26 -8.79
C ILE A 5 -8.07 3.04 -7.29
N ASN A 6 -8.86 2.13 -6.73
CA ASN A 6 -8.72 1.67 -5.35
C ASN A 6 -7.89 0.40 -5.34
N PHE A 7 -6.95 0.31 -4.41
CA PHE A 7 -6.03 -0.82 -4.31
C PHE A 7 -5.66 -1.10 -2.85
N THR A 8 -5.16 -2.30 -2.60
CA THR A 8 -4.54 -2.67 -1.33
C THR A 8 -3.03 -2.75 -1.56
N LEU A 9 -2.26 -2.11 -0.68
CA LEU A 9 -0.81 -2.20 -0.62
C LEU A 9 -0.43 -2.96 0.63
N THR A 10 0.33 -4.04 0.46
CA THR A 10 0.99 -4.74 1.56
C THR A 10 2.45 -4.35 1.57
N ALA A 11 2.95 -3.94 2.72
CA ALA A 11 4.33 -3.56 2.98
C ALA A 11 4.90 -4.46 4.06
N GLU A 12 6.09 -5.02 3.83
CA GLU A 12 6.79 -5.88 4.79
C GLU A 12 8.09 -5.24 5.27
N CYS A 13 8.33 -5.34 6.57
CA CYS A 13 9.52 -4.85 7.24
C CYS A 13 10.67 -5.83 7.08
N ARG A 14 11.86 -5.29 6.80
CA ARG A 14 13.10 -6.07 6.84
C ARG A 14 13.55 -6.27 8.29
N GLN A 15 14.15 -7.42 8.55
CA GLN A 15 14.56 -7.80 9.90
C GLN A 15 15.60 -6.80 10.44
N GLY A 16 15.28 -6.12 11.53
CA GLY A 16 16.14 -5.11 12.16
C GLY A 16 15.78 -3.64 11.87
N ASP A 17 14.79 -3.37 11.02
CA ASP A 17 14.38 -2.01 10.60
C ASP A 17 12.95 -1.62 11.04
N GLU A 18 12.44 -2.23 12.11
CA GLU A 18 11.02 -2.11 12.54
C GLU A 18 10.60 -0.66 12.87
N GLN A 19 11.50 0.12 13.46
CA GLN A 19 11.23 1.51 13.80
C GLN A 19 11.13 2.36 12.52
N THR A 20 12.13 2.25 11.64
CA THR A 20 12.15 2.90 10.32
C THR A 20 10.92 2.54 9.51
N PHE A 21 10.53 1.26 9.51
CA PHE A 21 9.31 0.80 8.84
C PHE A 21 8.07 1.51 9.36
N ARG A 22 7.89 1.61 10.69
CA ARG A 22 6.75 2.31 11.28
C ARG A 22 6.74 3.80 10.93
N ASP A 23 7.89 4.46 11.01
CA ASP A 23 8.03 5.88 10.68
C ASP A 23 7.67 6.14 9.20
N VAL A 24 8.08 5.23 8.31
CA VAL A 24 7.71 5.25 6.90
C VAL A 24 6.21 5.06 6.70
N ILE A 25 5.61 4.05 7.34
CA ILE A 25 4.17 3.79 7.20
C ILE A 25 3.36 4.98 7.72
N ASP A 26 3.72 5.55 8.88
CA ASP A 26 3.07 6.74 9.44
C ASP A 26 3.19 7.93 8.48
N TRP A 27 4.37 8.13 7.89
CA TRP A 27 4.60 9.17 6.91
C TRP A 27 3.76 8.98 5.63
N ILE A 28 3.66 7.75 5.11
CA ILE A 28 2.82 7.40 3.95
C ILE A 28 1.35 7.71 4.23
N LEU A 29 0.86 7.36 5.43
CA LEU A 29 -0.51 7.62 5.85
C LEU A 29 -0.81 9.12 5.98
N ALA A 30 0.13 9.88 6.53
CA ALA A 30 -0.04 11.32 6.75
C ALA A 30 0.09 12.15 5.46
N ASN A 31 0.97 11.76 4.54
CA ASN A 31 1.36 12.59 3.39
C ASN A 31 0.88 12.05 2.03
N GLY A 32 0.57 10.77 1.95
CA GLY A 32 0.37 10.09 0.67
C GLY A 32 1.66 9.96 -0.15
N VAL A 33 1.59 9.21 -1.25
CA VAL A 33 2.74 8.91 -2.11
C VAL A 33 2.34 8.90 -3.57
N GLY A 34 3.09 9.61 -4.42
CA GLY A 34 2.88 9.56 -5.87
C GLY A 34 1.49 10.01 -6.32
N GLY A 35 0.81 10.84 -5.53
CA GLY A 35 -0.58 11.26 -5.76
C GLY A 35 -1.63 10.23 -5.30
N ALA A 36 -1.21 9.14 -4.66
CA ALA A 36 -2.08 8.21 -3.96
C ALA A 36 -2.27 8.61 -2.49
N SER A 37 -3.49 8.48 -2.00
CA SER A 37 -3.85 8.57 -0.58
C SER A 37 -3.94 7.18 0.02
N PHE A 38 -3.59 7.03 1.29
CA PHE A 38 -3.55 5.73 1.98
C PHE A 38 -4.28 5.77 3.32
N GLU A 39 -4.91 4.65 3.66
CA GLU A 39 -5.54 4.42 4.96
C GLU A 39 -5.04 3.07 5.53
N ALA A 40 -4.77 3.01 6.82
CA ALA A 40 -4.31 1.78 7.46
C ALA A 40 -5.48 0.81 7.63
N ALA A 41 -5.38 -0.37 7.03
CA ALA A 41 -6.30 -1.48 7.27
C ALA A 41 -5.83 -2.31 8.48
N GLU A 42 -4.54 -2.67 8.49
CA GLU A 42 -3.92 -3.44 9.57
C GLU A 42 -2.40 -3.15 9.61
N VAL A 43 -1.82 -2.96 10.79
CA VAL A 43 -0.37 -2.79 10.96
C VAL A 43 0.10 -3.63 12.14
N THR A 44 0.88 -4.68 11.87
CA THR A 44 1.20 -5.72 12.86
C THR A 44 2.69 -6.04 12.81
N GLY A 45 3.46 -5.60 13.81
CA GLY A 45 4.81 -6.08 14.17
C GLY A 45 5.92 -6.01 13.11
N GLY A 46 5.62 -5.74 11.85
CA GLY A 46 6.50 -5.92 10.70
C GLY A 46 5.77 -6.11 9.37
N VAL A 47 4.43 -6.15 9.34
CA VAL A 47 3.62 -6.12 8.12
C VAL A 47 2.60 -4.99 8.25
N ALA A 48 2.38 -4.25 7.16
CA ALA A 48 1.36 -3.21 7.07
C ALA A 48 0.50 -3.44 5.83
N TYR A 49 -0.81 -3.50 6.03
CA TYR A 49 -1.83 -3.54 5.01
C TYR A 49 -2.49 -2.16 4.93
N LEU A 50 -2.34 -1.50 3.79
CA LEU A 50 -2.86 -0.17 3.53
C LEU A 50 -3.89 -0.22 2.40
N HIS A 51 -4.99 0.49 2.53
CA HIS A 51 -5.90 0.78 1.44
C HIS A 51 -5.48 2.07 0.76
N GLY A 52 -5.15 1.99 -0.53
CA GLY A 52 -4.74 3.11 -1.34
C GLY A 52 -5.82 3.53 -2.34
N SER A 53 -5.87 4.82 -2.64
CA SER A 53 -6.64 5.35 -3.77
C SER A 53 -5.79 6.33 -4.56
N ILE A 54 -5.80 6.21 -5.89
CA ILE A 54 -5.08 7.10 -6.79
C ILE A 54 -5.97 7.47 -7.97
N VAL A 55 -5.85 8.70 -8.45
CA VAL A 55 -6.50 9.13 -9.69
C VAL A 55 -5.83 8.42 -10.86
N GLY A 56 -6.55 7.51 -11.51
CA GLY A 56 -6.02 6.59 -12.51
C GLY A 56 -5.63 7.30 -13.81
N ASP A 57 -4.33 7.32 -14.08
CA ASP A 57 -3.81 7.46 -15.44
C ASP A 57 -3.91 6.10 -16.16
N ARG A 58 -4.10 6.09 -17.49
CA ARG A 58 -4.20 4.86 -18.31
C ARG A 58 -3.03 3.89 -18.09
N ARG A 59 -1.88 4.38 -17.64
CA ARG A 59 -0.68 3.57 -17.34
C ARG A 59 -0.74 2.83 -16.00
N LEU A 60 -1.59 3.28 -15.07
CA LEU A 60 -1.70 2.76 -13.71
C LEU A 60 -2.86 1.76 -13.53
N VAL A 61 -3.56 1.44 -14.62
CA VAL A 61 -4.72 0.53 -14.62
C VAL A 61 -4.30 -0.94 -14.39
N ALA A 62 -3.03 -1.27 -14.59
CA ALA A 62 -2.48 -2.60 -14.33
C ALA A 62 -1.78 -2.66 -12.97
N GLU A 63 -2.00 -3.74 -12.22
CA GLU A 63 -1.41 -3.98 -10.90
C GLU A 63 0.12 -3.85 -10.91
N SER A 64 0.77 -4.46 -11.91
CA SER A 64 2.23 -4.39 -12.07
C SER A 64 2.73 -2.97 -12.32
N GLY A 65 2.00 -2.16 -13.10
CA GLY A 65 2.37 -0.77 -13.39
C GLY A 65 2.19 0.13 -12.17
N LEU A 66 1.15 -0.11 -11.38
CA LEU A 66 0.93 0.62 -10.13
C LEU A 66 1.95 0.23 -9.04
N ALA A 67 2.26 -1.06 -8.92
CA ALA A 67 3.30 -1.56 -8.02
C ALA A 67 4.68 -0.98 -8.36
N GLU A 68 5.07 -1.02 -9.64
CA GLU A 68 6.35 -0.47 -10.10
C GLU A 68 6.42 1.05 -9.87
N TYR A 69 5.34 1.76 -10.19
CA TYR A 69 5.26 3.21 -9.97
C TYR A 69 5.41 3.57 -8.48
N LEU A 70 4.64 2.93 -7.60
CA LEU A 70 4.72 3.21 -6.16
C LEU A 70 6.08 2.81 -5.58
N SER A 71 6.65 1.69 -6.04
CA SER A 71 7.98 1.24 -5.61
C SER A 71 9.07 2.24 -6.02
N ASP A 72 9.06 2.72 -7.26
CA ASP A 72 10.01 3.72 -7.75
C ASP A 72 9.86 5.05 -6.99
N VAL A 73 8.63 5.51 -6.72
CA VAL A 73 8.40 6.75 -5.96
C VAL A 73 8.87 6.62 -4.51
N LEU A 74 8.58 5.50 -3.85
CA LEU A 74 9.04 5.23 -2.47
C LEU A 74 10.57 5.13 -2.39
N ALA A 75 11.18 4.39 -3.33
CA ALA A 75 12.64 4.24 -3.40
C ALA A 75 13.33 5.60 -3.62
N ARG A 76 12.77 6.46 -4.47
CA ARG A 76 13.33 7.80 -4.75
C ARG A 76 13.19 8.78 -3.59
N LYS A 77 12.11 8.70 -2.82
CA LYS A 77 11.85 9.71 -1.80
C LYS A 77 12.80 9.56 -0.63
N GLU A 78 13.14 8.35 -0.19
CA GLU A 78 13.86 8.18 1.08
C GLU A 78 14.80 6.96 1.14
N GLY A 79 15.13 6.29 0.02
CA GLY A 79 15.91 5.04 0.10
C GLY A 79 15.18 3.93 0.86
N ILE A 80 13.85 4.05 0.92
CA ILE A 80 12.94 3.11 1.56
C ILE A 80 12.89 1.86 0.70
N HIS A 81 13.59 0.82 1.14
CA HIS A 81 13.53 -0.50 0.53
C HIS A 81 12.45 -1.34 1.22
N VAL A 82 11.19 -1.01 0.91
CA VAL A 82 10.04 -1.79 1.36
C VAL A 82 9.61 -2.68 0.21
N ASP A 83 9.52 -3.97 0.49
CA ASP A 83 8.92 -4.93 -0.42
C ASP A 83 7.40 -4.69 -0.41
N ILE A 84 6.89 -4.16 -1.52
CA ILE A 84 5.48 -3.81 -1.68
C ILE A 84 4.78 -4.76 -2.64
N SER A 85 3.59 -5.20 -2.27
CA SER A 85 2.66 -5.90 -3.14
C SER A 85 1.39 -5.08 -3.30
N VAL A 86 0.94 -4.88 -4.53
CA VAL A 86 -0.25 -4.09 -4.84
C VAL A 86 -1.30 -4.97 -5.48
N HIS A 87 -2.52 -4.88 -4.98
CA HIS A 87 -3.70 -5.56 -5.51
C HIS A 87 -4.79 -4.55 -5.82
N ILE A 88 -5.19 -4.44 -7.09
CA ILE A 88 -6.27 -3.52 -7.47
C ILE A 88 -7.60 -4.14 -7.03
N ALA A 89 -8.38 -3.41 -6.24
CA ALA A 89 -9.69 -3.84 -5.80
C ALA A 89 -10.63 -3.90 -7.00
N SER A 90 -10.73 -5.07 -7.62
CA SER A 90 -11.72 -5.31 -8.66
C SER A 90 -13.11 -5.26 -8.02
N PRO A 91 -14.09 -4.53 -8.59
CA PRO A 91 -15.45 -4.54 -8.08
C PRO A 91 -15.98 -5.97 -8.15
N GLY A 92 -16.00 -6.67 -7.01
CA GLY A 92 -16.43 -8.07 -6.90
C GLY A 92 -15.44 -9.02 -6.22
N ARG A 93 -14.20 -8.60 -5.90
CA ARG A 93 -13.26 -9.44 -5.14
C ARG A 93 -13.22 -8.98 -3.68
N GLN A 94 -14.13 -9.54 -2.90
CA GLN A 94 -14.06 -9.50 -1.44
C GLN A 94 -12.74 -10.17 -1.03
N LEU A 95 -11.87 -9.45 -0.32
CA LEU A 95 -10.71 -10.05 0.33
C LEU A 95 -11.20 -11.27 1.14
N PRO A 96 -10.49 -12.41 1.11
CA PRO A 96 -10.92 -13.56 1.87
C PRO A 96 -10.96 -13.15 3.35
N ALA A 97 -12.13 -13.32 3.97
CA ALA A 97 -12.43 -12.91 5.33
C ALA A 97 -11.74 -13.80 6.37
N GLU A 98 -10.45 -14.08 6.21
CA GLU A 98 -9.72 -15.06 7.03
C GLU A 98 -9.15 -14.46 8.31
N HIS A 99 -9.24 -13.14 8.50
CA HIS A 99 -8.79 -12.44 9.72
C HIS A 99 -9.93 -11.80 10.53
N ALA A 100 -11.20 -12.13 10.24
CA ALA A 100 -12.34 -11.61 10.99
C ALA A 100 -12.67 -12.38 12.30
N ALA A 101 -11.77 -13.23 12.81
CA ALA A 101 -12.09 -14.07 13.97
C ALA A 101 -10.91 -14.32 14.93
N VAL A 102 -10.49 -13.31 15.68
CA VAL A 102 -10.09 -13.48 17.09
C VAL A 102 -10.56 -12.27 17.90
N ALA A 103 -11.87 -12.20 18.13
CA ALA A 103 -12.46 -11.40 19.19
C ALA A 103 -13.77 -12.06 19.64
N ALA A 104 -13.66 -13.11 20.44
CA ALA A 104 -14.68 -13.56 21.40
C ALA A 104 -14.04 -14.53 22.40
#